data_AF-A0AA39MQ26-F1
#
_entry.id   AF-A0AA39MQ26-F1
#
_cell.length_a   1.000
_cell.length_b   1.000
_cell.length_c   1.000
_cell.angle_alpha   90.00
_cell.angle_beta   90.00
_cell.angle_gamma   90.00
#
_symmetry.space_group_name_H-M   'P 1'
#
loop_
_entity.id
_entity.type
_entity.pdbx_description
1 polymer ?
#
loop_
_entity_poly.entity_id
_entity_poly.type
_entity_poly.pdbx_seq_one_letter_code
_entity_poly.pdbx_strand_id
1 'polypeptide(L)'
;MAPERLMPSTVARLLTPTYATILNTHLVHPAESIVVKPNELKSALVRPLQIARYEPHRSERYLAASLAYGIVKNHPFMDGNKRTGFLLGHMYLRAQGLPGLVTQDEDVTGIVDLFVGVAGGSVGLEDLSKTLERHP
;
A
#
# COMPACT_ATOMS: atom_id res chain seq x y z
N MET A 1 -15.58 -21.97 -12.63
CA MET A 1 -15.72 -21.37 -11.28
C MET A 1 -14.31 -21.07 -10.81
N ALA A 2 -13.86 -19.82 -10.86
CA ALA A 2 -12.50 -19.47 -10.43
C ALA A 2 -12.39 -19.73 -8.91
N PRO A 3 -11.29 -20.32 -8.42
CA PRO A 3 -11.12 -20.55 -6.99
C PRO A 3 -11.21 -19.22 -6.25
N GLU A 4 -12.02 -19.18 -5.19
CA GLU A 4 -12.15 -18.02 -4.33
C GLU A 4 -10.79 -17.77 -3.67
N ARG A 5 -10.12 -16.69 -4.08
CA ARG A 5 -8.82 -16.26 -3.54
C ARG A 5 -9.04 -15.82 -2.09
N LEU A 6 -9.00 -16.77 -1.17
CA LEU A 6 -9.12 -16.54 0.27
C LEU A 6 -7.91 -15.72 0.72
N MET A 7 -8.15 -14.48 1.13
CA MET A 7 -7.11 -13.65 1.75
C MET A 7 -6.75 -14.25 3.12
N PRO A 8 -5.46 -14.46 3.43
CA PRO A 8 -5.05 -14.89 4.75
C PRO A 8 -5.61 -13.98 5.85
N SER A 9 -5.93 -14.54 7.02
CA SER A 9 -6.46 -13.77 8.16
C SER A 9 -5.53 -12.63 8.62
N THR A 10 -4.23 -12.74 8.31
CA THR A 10 -3.23 -11.69 8.51
C THR A 10 -3.49 -10.45 7.65
N VAL A 11 -3.88 -10.60 6.38
CA VAL A 11 -4.19 -9.48 5.49
C VAL A 11 -5.44 -8.73 5.93
N ALA A 12 -6.47 -9.46 6.38
CA ALA A 12 -7.70 -8.85 6.87
C ALA A 12 -7.46 -7.88 8.05
N ARG A 13 -6.45 -8.15 8.89
CA ARG A 13 -6.05 -7.27 10.00
C ARG A 13 -5.28 -6.04 9.52
N LEU A 14 -4.45 -6.17 8.48
CA LEU A 14 -3.67 -5.07 7.90
C LEU A 14 -4.56 -4.02 7.24
N LEU A 15 -5.63 -4.45 6.56
CA LEU A 15 -6.49 -3.57 5.75
C LEU A 15 -7.60 -2.89 6.56
N THR A 16 -7.31 -2.51 7.81
CA THR A 16 -8.25 -1.80 8.69
C THR A 16 -7.80 -0.36 8.92
N PRO A 17 -8.75 0.60 9.06
CA PRO A 17 -8.40 1.97 9.42
C PRO A 17 -7.59 2.05 10.72
N THR A 18 -7.96 1.24 11.72
CA THR A 18 -7.25 1.18 13.01
C THR A 18 -5.78 0.81 12.84
N TYR A 19 -5.48 -0.25 12.08
CA TYR A 19 -4.10 -0.65 11.85
C TYR A 19 -3.32 0.43 11.09
N ALA A 20 -3.91 1.01 10.03
CA ALA A 20 -3.28 2.08 9.27
C ALA A 20 -2.99 3.33 10.13
N THR A 21 -3.88 3.69 11.07
CA THR A 21 -3.69 4.80 12.01
C THR A 21 -2.61 4.52 13.04
N ILE A 22 -2.57 3.31 13.62
CA ILE A 22 -1.49 2.91 14.54
C ILE A 22 -0.14 2.98 13.83
N LEU A 23 -0.08 2.44 12.62
CA LEU A 23 1.13 2.46 11.81
C LEU A 23 1.56 3.89 11.46
N ASN A 24 0.63 4.77 11.07
CA ASN A 24 0.94 6.18 10.84
C ASN A 24 1.44 6.88 12.12
N THR A 25 0.87 6.58 13.28
CA THR A 25 1.28 7.14 14.59
C THR A 25 2.77 6.92 14.84
N HIS A 26 3.27 5.72 14.60
CA HIS A 26 4.71 5.43 14.74
C HIS A 26 5.57 6.17 13.72
N LEU A 27 5.05 6.44 12.52
CA LEU A 27 5.79 7.08 11.43
C LEU A 27 5.88 8.60 11.56
N VAL A 28 4.91 9.24 12.23
CA VAL A 28 4.85 10.70 12.37
C VAL A 28 5.33 11.20 13.73
N HIS A 29 5.62 10.31 14.68
CA HIS A 29 6.15 10.68 15.99
C HIS A 29 7.35 11.65 15.86
N PRO A 30 7.38 12.77 16.62
CA PRO A 30 6.53 13.10 17.77
C PRO A 30 5.18 13.78 17.45
N ALA A 31 4.85 14.00 16.18
CA ALA A 31 3.56 14.57 15.81
C ALA A 31 2.39 13.59 16.06
N GLU A 32 1.18 14.13 16.18
CA GLU A 32 -0.04 13.34 16.33
C GLU A 32 -0.54 12.84 14.96
N SER A 33 -0.93 11.56 14.89
CA SER A 33 -1.56 10.99 13.70
C SER A 33 -3.03 11.45 13.62
N ILE A 34 -3.33 12.30 12.65
CA ILE A 34 -4.68 12.80 12.40
C ILE A 34 -5.18 12.27 11.06
N VAL A 35 -6.32 11.55 11.06
CA VAL A 35 -7.02 11.16 9.83
C VAL A 35 -7.90 12.32 9.38
N VAL A 36 -7.49 12.99 8.30
CA VAL A 36 -8.21 14.14 7.73
C VAL A 36 -9.24 13.74 6.68
N LYS A 37 -9.08 12.56 6.05
CA LYS A 37 -10.00 12.04 5.04
C LYS A 37 -10.33 10.57 5.27
N PRO A 38 -11.29 10.28 6.18
CA PRO A 38 -11.58 8.92 6.62
C PRO A 38 -12.22 8.04 5.53
N ASN A 39 -12.97 8.62 4.59
CA ASN A 39 -13.61 7.88 3.52
C ASN A 39 -12.58 7.40 2.48
N GLU A 40 -11.62 8.26 2.18
CA GLU A 40 -10.50 8.01 1.28
C GLU A 40 -9.55 6.97 1.84
N LEU A 41 -9.33 6.98 3.17
CA LEU A 41 -8.61 5.93 3.88
C LEU A 41 -9.30 4.57 3.69
N LYS A 42 -10.60 4.51 3.99
CA LYS A 42 -11.40 3.28 3.83
C LYS A 42 -11.40 2.80 2.38
N SER A 43 -11.56 3.72 1.43
CA SER A 43 -11.54 3.40 -0.01
C SER A 43 -10.20 2.80 -0.43
N ALA A 44 -9.08 3.38 -0.01
CA ALA A 44 -7.75 2.86 -0.32
C ALA A 44 -7.52 1.46 0.28
N LEU A 45 -7.98 1.21 1.51
CA LEU A 45 -7.83 -0.08 2.19
C LEU A 45 -8.70 -1.19 1.57
N VAL A 46 -9.88 -0.85 1.04
CA VAL A 46 -10.81 -1.80 0.41
C VAL A 46 -10.40 -2.12 -1.04
N ARG A 47 -9.72 -1.20 -1.72
CA ARG A 47 -9.37 -1.33 -3.14
C ARG A 47 -8.63 -2.64 -3.50
N PRO A 48 -7.62 -3.11 -2.75
CA PRO A 48 -6.96 -4.40 -3.03
C PRO A 48 -7.92 -5.59 -2.97
N LEU A 49 -8.88 -5.56 -2.04
CA LEU A 49 -9.89 -6.62 -1.89
C LEU A 49 -10.86 -6.65 -3.09
N GLN A 50 -11.25 -5.48 -3.57
CA GLN A 50 -12.08 -5.36 -4.76
C GLN A 50 -11.35 -5.88 -6.00
N ILE A 51 -10.08 -5.48 -6.19
CA ILE A 51 -9.25 -5.96 -7.30
C ILE A 51 -9.06 -7.48 -7.22
N ALA A 52 -8.75 -8.03 -6.04
CA ALA A 52 -8.62 -9.47 -5.85
C ALA A 52 -9.86 -10.25 -6.29
N ARG A 53 -11.05 -9.70 -6.02
CA ARG A 53 -12.34 -10.34 -6.28
C ARG A 53 -12.76 -10.21 -7.75
N TYR A 54 -12.61 -9.03 -8.33
CA TYR A 54 -13.16 -8.72 -9.66
C TYR A 54 -12.12 -8.81 -10.78
N GLU A 55 -10.83 -8.72 -10.47
CA GLU A 55 -9.71 -8.85 -11.41
C GLU A 55 -8.70 -9.91 -10.92
N PRO A 56 -9.10 -11.19 -10.80
CA PRO A 56 -8.29 -12.23 -10.15
C PRO A 56 -6.95 -12.52 -10.85
N HIS A 57 -6.78 -12.07 -12.08
CA HIS A 57 -5.55 -12.18 -12.87
C HIS A 57 -4.45 -11.19 -12.45
N ARG A 58 -4.78 -10.19 -11.61
CA ARG A 58 -3.80 -9.21 -11.11
C ARG A 58 -2.88 -9.82 -10.05
N SER A 59 -1.60 -9.47 -10.14
CA SER A 59 -0.53 -9.94 -9.26
C SER A 59 -0.66 -9.36 -7.84
N GLU A 60 -0.13 -10.05 -6.83
CA GLU A 60 -0.08 -9.51 -5.45
C GLU A 60 0.65 -8.15 -5.37
N ARG A 61 1.64 -7.95 -6.26
CA ARG A 61 2.36 -6.68 -6.39
C ARG A 61 1.46 -5.57 -6.94
N TYR A 62 0.56 -5.88 -7.87
CA TYR A 62 -0.47 -4.93 -8.31
C TYR A 62 -1.43 -4.56 -7.17
N LEU A 63 -1.82 -5.54 -6.34
CA LEU A 63 -2.68 -5.28 -5.19
C LEU A 63 -1.96 -4.39 -4.15
N ALA A 64 -0.69 -4.67 -3.85
CA ALA A 64 0.15 -3.83 -3.00
C ALA A 64 0.33 -2.41 -3.56
N ALA A 65 0.57 -2.30 -4.87
CA ALA A 65 0.65 -1.01 -5.58
C ALA A 65 -0.65 -0.22 -5.45
N SER A 66 -1.80 -0.89 -5.59
CA SER A 66 -3.11 -0.25 -5.50
C SER A 66 -3.40 0.32 -4.11
N LEU A 67 -2.96 -0.38 -3.06
CA LEU A 67 -3.03 0.06 -1.67
C LEU A 67 -2.15 1.28 -1.45
N ALA A 68 -0.86 1.15 -1.78
CA ALA A 68 0.13 2.20 -1.62
C ALA A 68 -0.26 3.48 -2.37
N TYR A 69 -0.65 3.33 -3.64
CA TYR A 69 -1.10 4.42 -4.51
C TYR A 69 -2.30 5.14 -3.91
N GLY A 70 -3.33 4.41 -3.45
CA GLY A 70 -4.52 5.01 -2.88
C GLY A 70 -4.22 5.87 -1.64
N ILE A 71 -3.35 5.39 -0.74
CA ILE A 71 -2.94 6.14 0.45
C ILE A 71 -2.12 7.37 0.06
N VAL A 72 -1.14 7.22 -0.83
CA VAL A 72 -0.27 8.34 -1.25
C VAL A 72 -1.09 9.40 -1.98
N LYS A 73 -1.94 9.00 -2.93
CA LYS A 73 -2.66 9.93 -3.80
C LYS A 73 -3.80 10.65 -3.10
N ASN A 74 -4.52 9.96 -2.21
CA ASN A 74 -5.68 10.57 -1.57
C ASN A 74 -5.30 11.44 -0.36
N HIS A 75 -4.11 11.24 0.20
CA HIS A 75 -3.61 11.92 1.39
C HIS A 75 -4.59 11.85 2.59
N PRO A 76 -4.96 10.65 3.08
CA PRO A 76 -5.93 10.52 4.15
C PRO A 76 -5.47 10.98 5.53
N PHE A 77 -4.16 11.07 5.76
CA PHE A 77 -3.56 11.54 7.00
C PHE A 77 -3.05 12.98 6.85
N MET A 78 -2.95 13.71 7.98
CA MET A 78 -2.36 15.06 8.00
C MET A 78 -0.89 15.04 7.56
N ASP A 79 -0.11 14.06 8.02
CA ASP A 79 1.27 13.82 7.59
C ASP A 79 1.55 12.31 7.45
N GLY A 80 2.63 11.97 6.77
CA GLY A 80 3.15 10.60 6.69
C GLY A 80 2.57 9.77 5.56
N ASN A 81 1.67 10.29 4.72
CA ASN A 81 0.97 9.54 3.67
C ASN A 81 1.89 8.67 2.78
N LYS A 82 3.04 9.21 2.35
CA LYS A 82 4.02 8.45 1.55
C LYS A 82 4.59 7.26 2.33
N ARG A 83 5.04 7.51 3.57
CA ARG A 83 5.61 6.49 4.47
C ARG A 83 4.56 5.44 4.84
N THR A 84 3.34 5.86 5.13
CA THR A 84 2.21 4.98 5.45
C THR A 84 1.83 4.11 4.26
N GLY A 85 1.70 4.69 3.05
CA GLY A 85 1.37 3.95 1.84
C GLY A 85 2.44 2.92 1.49
N PHE A 86 3.72 3.30 1.59
CA PHE A 86 4.85 2.39 1.38
C PHE A 86 4.79 1.21 2.35
N LEU A 87 4.70 1.48 3.66
CA LEU A 87 4.76 0.43 4.66
C LEU A 87 3.52 -0.47 4.63
N LEU A 88 2.33 0.06 4.32
CA LEU A 88 1.14 -0.77 4.11
C LEU A 88 1.29 -1.71 2.91
N GLY A 89 1.82 -1.22 1.78
CA GLY A 89 2.12 -2.06 0.61
C GLY A 89 3.18 -3.13 0.90
N HIS A 90 4.24 -2.76 1.63
CA HIS A 90 5.30 -3.68 2.06
C HIS A 90 4.76 -4.79 2.95
N MET A 91 4.00 -4.42 3.99
CA MET A 91 3.42 -5.38 4.93
C MET A 91 2.37 -6.27 4.26
N TYR A 92 1.63 -5.76 3.27
CA TYR A 92 0.71 -6.57 2.47
C TYR A 92 1.44 -7.72 1.76
N LEU A 93 2.54 -7.42 1.05
CA LEU A 93 3.32 -8.44 0.37
C LEU A 93 3.92 -9.46 1.35
N ARG A 94 4.46 -8.99 2.48
CA ARG A 94 4.97 -9.87 3.54
C ARG A 94 3.89 -10.79 4.09
N ALA A 95 2.65 -10.30 4.25
CA ALA A 95 1.52 -11.12 4.69
C ALA A 95 1.06 -12.14 3.65
N GLN A 96 1.33 -11.89 2.37
CA GLN A 96 1.14 -12.85 1.28
C GLN A 96 2.30 -13.86 1.15
N GLY A 97 3.30 -13.80 2.04
CA GLY A 97 4.49 -14.67 1.99
C GLY A 97 5.49 -14.29 0.90
N LEU A 98 5.35 -13.09 0.31
CA LEU A 98 6.25 -12.57 -0.71
C LEU A 98 7.36 -11.71 -0.08
N PRO A 99 8.46 -11.45 -0.81
CA PRO A 99 9.35 -10.34 -0.49
C PRO A 99 8.54 -9.04 -0.36
N GLY A 100 8.93 -8.18 0.59
CA GLY A 100 8.32 -6.87 0.73
C GLY A 100 8.67 -5.97 -0.47
N LEU A 101 8.29 -4.69 -0.41
CA LEU A 101 8.67 -3.75 -1.47
C LEU A 101 10.19 -3.52 -1.56
N VAL A 102 10.90 -3.72 -0.45
CA VAL A 102 12.34 -3.54 -0.32
C VAL A 102 12.89 -4.72 0.47
N THR A 103 14.03 -5.25 0.03
CA THR A 103 14.83 -6.24 0.76
C THR A 103 16.02 -5.58 1.48
N GLN A 104 16.62 -6.23 2.49
CA GLN A 104 17.65 -5.60 3.34
C GLN A 104 18.89 -5.11 2.57
N ASP A 105 19.19 -5.70 1.42
CA ASP A 105 20.38 -5.42 0.62
C ASP A 105 20.11 -4.51 -0.59
N GLU A 106 18.89 -3.97 -0.70
CA GLU A 106 18.46 -3.20 -1.86
C GLU A 106 18.61 -1.69 -1.67
N ASP A 107 19.01 -1.00 -2.74
CA ASP A 107 18.99 0.47 -2.77
C ASP A 107 17.54 0.98 -2.74
N VAL A 108 17.17 1.59 -1.63
CA VAL A 108 15.84 2.19 -1.39
C VAL A 108 15.57 3.42 -2.25
N THR A 109 16.61 4.06 -2.81
CA THR A 109 16.50 5.37 -3.48
C THR A 109 15.49 5.33 -4.63
N GLY A 110 15.56 4.31 -5.48
CA GLY A 110 14.64 4.16 -6.62
C GLY A 110 13.17 4.01 -6.19
N ILE A 111 12.90 3.33 -5.09
CA ILE A 111 11.54 3.18 -4.56
C ILE A 111 11.05 4.46 -3.88
N VAL A 112 11.94 5.18 -3.19
CA VAL A 112 11.61 6.49 -2.63
C VAL A 112 11.19 7.46 -3.74
N ASP A 113 11.98 7.53 -4.82
CA ASP A 113 11.69 8.40 -5.97
C ASP A 113 10.37 8.03 -6.64
N LEU A 114 10.07 6.73 -6.73
CA LEU A 114 8.80 6.25 -7.26
C LEU A 114 7.61 6.74 -6.43
N PHE A 115 7.68 6.64 -5.09
CA PHE A 115 6.63 7.11 -4.19
C PHE A 115 6.51 8.64 -4.15
N VAL A 116 7.62 9.35 -4.34
CA VAL A 116 7.62 10.81 -4.56
C VAL A 116 6.89 11.15 -5.86
N GLY A 117 7.16 10.42 -6.95
CA GLY A 117 6.48 10.59 -8.22
C GLY A 117 4.98 10.33 -8.16
N VAL A 118 4.53 9.34 -7.38
CA VAL A 118 3.10 9.09 -7.15
C VAL A 118 2.43 10.28 -6.45
N ALA A 119 3.08 10.82 -5.42
CA ALA A 119 2.58 12.00 -4.71
C ALA A 119 2.54 13.25 -5.62
N GLY A 120 3.55 13.41 -6.49
CA GLY A 120 3.61 14.47 -7.49
C GLY A 120 2.67 14.26 -8.69
N GLY A 121 2.09 13.07 -8.85
CA GLY A 121 1.24 12.70 -9.97
C GLY A 121 1.98 12.38 -11.27
N SER A 122 3.31 12.30 -11.25
CA SER A 122 4.12 11.90 -12.42
C SER A 122 4.18 10.38 -12.61
N VAL A 123 3.81 9.60 -11.60
CA VAL A 123 3.77 8.13 -11.63
C VAL A 123 2.34 7.65 -11.40
N GLY A 124 1.79 6.91 -12.36
CA GLY A 124 0.48 6.27 -12.24
C GLY A 124 0.52 4.94 -11.50
N LEU A 125 -0.65 4.39 -11.18
CA LEU A 125 -0.78 3.07 -10.56
C LEU A 125 -0.14 1.96 -11.41
N GLU A 126 -0.33 2.01 -12.73
CA GLU A 126 0.20 0.98 -13.64
C GLU A 126 1.74 1.03 -13.68
N ASP A 127 2.32 2.23 -13.67
CA ASP A 127 3.78 2.42 -13.64
C ASP A 127 4.37 1.97 -12.31
N LEU A 128 3.72 2.32 -11.20
CA LEU A 128 4.08 1.84 -9.87
C LEU A 128 4.06 0.30 -9.84
N SER A 129 2.99 -0.33 -10.31
CA SER A 129 2.89 -1.79 -10.32
C SER A 129 3.98 -2.44 -11.16
N LYS A 130 4.25 -1.93 -12.37
CA LYS A 130 5.30 -2.48 -13.26
C LYS A 130 6.68 -2.39 -12.64
N THR A 131 6.98 -1.29 -11.96
CA THR A 131 8.27 -1.15 -11.26
C THR A 131 8.36 -2.15 -10.11
N LEU A 132 7.30 -2.27 -9.31
CA LEU A 132 7.27 -3.26 -8.22
C LEU A 132 7.36 -4.70 -8.73
N GLU A 133 6.81 -5.01 -9.91
CA GLU A 133 6.93 -6.34 -10.52
C GLU A 133 8.35 -6.69 -10.96
N ARG A 134 9.16 -5.68 -11.32
CA ARG A 134 10.56 -5.83 -11.74
C ARG A 134 11.53 -5.92 -10.56
N HIS A 135 11.13 -5.44 -9.38
CA HIS A 135 11.89 -5.53 -8.14
C HIS A 135 11.49 -6.80 -7.36
N PRO A 136 12.42 -7.76 -7.14
CA PRO A 136 12.12 -9.05 -6.51
C PRO A 136 11.73 -8.95 -5.04
#